data_AF-A0A5D4TT22-F1
#
_entry.id   AF-A0A5D4TT22-F1
#
_cell.length_a   1.000
_cell.length_b   1.000
_cell.length_c   1.000
_cell.angle_alpha   90.00
_cell.angle_beta   90.00
_cell.angle_gamma   90.00
#
_symmetry.space_group_name_H-M   'P 1'
#
loop_
_entity.id
_entity.type
_entity.pdbx_description
1 polymer ?
#
loop_
_entity_poly.entity_id
_entity_poly.type
_entity_poly.pdbx_seq_one_letter_code
_entity_poly.pdbx_strand_id
1 'polypeptide(L)'
;MYKRMEEFDETTYGVFEVTKVNDDGIVLLDLHSHYSYFTKSISHEKAELEMIITGCFGKKKHAFLWDLAFIDGIHPKRAFKYIQLSE
;
A
#
# COMPACT_ATOMS: atom_id res chain seq x y z
N MET A 1 15.55 3.66 1.09
CA MET A 1 15.72 3.97 2.52
C MET A 1 14.36 3.79 3.17
N TYR A 2 14.18 2.74 3.96
CA TYR A 2 12.91 2.49 4.66
C TYR A 2 12.67 3.58 5.71
N LYS A 3 11.42 4.05 5.85
CA LYS A 3 11.08 4.96 6.95
C LYS A 3 11.04 4.15 8.24
N ARG A 4 11.55 4.70 9.34
CA ARG A 4 11.52 4.00 10.64
C ARG A 4 10.07 3.91 11.10
N MET A 5 9.61 2.71 11.46
CA MET A 5 8.23 2.49 11.91
C MET A 5 7.86 3.36 13.11
N GLU A 6 8.83 3.69 13.95
CA GLU A 6 8.72 4.60 15.11
C GLU A 6 8.25 6.02 14.76
N GLU A 7 8.30 6.41 13.48
CA GLU A 7 7.84 7.73 13.02
C GLU A 7 6.33 7.80 12.76
N PHE A 8 5.63 6.66 12.81
CA PHE A 8 4.20 6.56 12.53
C PHE A 8 3.40 6.28 13.79
N ASP A 9 2.26 6.95 13.91
CA ASP A 9 1.33 6.77 15.03
C ASP A 9 0.36 5.62 14.76
N GLU A 10 0.04 5.40 13.48
CA GLU A 10 -0.76 4.29 13.00
C GLU A 10 0.02 3.54 11.92
N THR A 11 -0.06 2.21 11.93
CA THR A 11 0.53 1.36 10.90
C THR A 11 -0.44 0.27 10.49
N THR A 12 -0.46 -0.06 9.20
CA THR A 12 -1.14 -1.21 8.66
C THR A 12 -0.14 -2.06 7.87
N TYR A 13 -0.16 -3.36 8.11
CA TYR A 13 0.62 -4.35 7.37
C TYR A 13 -0.36 -5.24 6.63
N GLY A 14 -0.13 -5.49 5.35
CA GLY A 14 -1.08 -6.27 4.57
C GLY A 14 -0.71 -6.50 3.12
N VAL A 15 -1.70 -7.00 2.39
CA VAL A 15 -1.67 -7.25 0.96
C VAL A 15 -2.62 -6.27 0.31
N PHE A 16 -2.08 -5.38 -0.52
CA PHE A 16 -2.81 -4.25 -1.08
C PHE A 16 -2.90 -4.35 -2.59
N GLU A 17 -4.08 -4.10 -3.15
CA GLU A 17 -4.29 -3.95 -4.58
C GLU A 17 -4.32 -2.48 -4.98
N VAL A 18 -3.60 -2.13 -6.03
CA VAL A 18 -3.68 -0.79 -6.65
C VAL A 18 -5.00 -0.70 -7.43
N THR A 19 -5.95 0.08 -6.90
CA THR A 19 -7.29 0.23 -7.49
C THR A 19 -7.46 1.54 -8.26
N LYS A 20 -6.61 2.54 -8.01
CA LYS A 20 -6.55 3.79 -8.79
C LYS A 20 -5.12 4.30 -8.88
N VAL A 21 -4.77 4.84 -10.05
CA VAL A 21 -3.51 5.54 -10.33
C VAL A 21 -3.87 6.88 -10.99
N ASN A 22 -3.32 7.98 -10.46
CA ASN A 22 -3.44 9.31 -11.05
C ASN A 22 -2.16 10.12 -10.81
N ASP A 23 -2.04 11.30 -11.41
CA ASP A 23 -0.83 12.13 -11.32
C ASP A 23 -0.47 12.49 -9.87
N ASP A 24 -1.46 12.52 -8.98
CA ASP A 24 -1.31 12.88 -7.58
C ASP A 24 -0.84 11.73 -6.67
N GLY A 25 -1.01 10.47 -7.07
CA GLY A 25 -0.68 9.30 -6.26
C GLY A 25 -1.50 8.07 -6.62
N ILE A 26 -1.59 7.13 -5.67
CA ILE A 26 -2.30 5.87 -5.87
C ILE A 26 -3.25 5.56 -4.73
N VAL A 27 -4.31 4.82 -5.05
CA VAL A 27 -5.22 4.24 -4.06
C VAL A 27 -4.96 2.74 -3.97
N LEU A 28 -4.76 2.29 -2.73
CA LEU A 28 -4.50 0.91 -2.34
C LEU A 28 -5.71 0.37 -1.60
N LEU A 29 -6.25 -0.77 -2.02
CA LEU A 29 -7.27 -1.51 -1.28
C LEU A 29 -6.58 -2.63 -0.51
N ASP A 30 -6.70 -2.64 0.81
CA ASP A 30 -6.31 -3.80 1.61
C ASP A 30 -7.28 -4.96 1.33
N LEU A 31 -6.73 -6.07 0.86
CA LEU A 31 -7.50 -7.23 0.43
C LEU A 31 -8.08 -8.04 1.61
N HIS A 32 -7.57 -7.83 2.82
CA HIS A 32 -8.12 -8.45 4.03
C HIS A 32 -9.21 -7.57 4.66
N SER A 33 -8.91 -6.30 4.95
CA SER A 33 -9.85 -5.42 5.66
C SER A 33 -10.85 -4.70 4.75
N HIS A 34 -10.63 -4.71 3.43
CA HIS A 34 -11.36 -3.92 2.43
C HIS A 34 -11.32 -2.40 2.66
N TYR A 35 -10.40 -1.91 3.49
CA TYR A 35 -10.15 -0.47 3.63
C TYR A 35 -9.28 0.05 2.49
N SER A 36 -9.60 1.26 2.03
CA SER A 36 -8.83 1.97 1.00
C SER A 36 -7.91 3.01 1.61
N TYR A 37 -6.68 3.08 1.09
CA TYR A 37 -5.61 3.95 1.53
C TYR A 37 -5.09 4.76 0.35
N PHE A 38 -4.98 6.08 0.52
CA PHE A 38 -4.38 6.94 -0.49
C PHE A 38 -2.95 7.29 -0.09
N THR A 39 -2.01 7.11 -1.02
CA THR A 39 -0.58 7.40 -0.81
C THR A 39 0.05 8.12 -1.99
N LYS A 40 0.97 9.04 -1.67
CA LYS A 40 1.87 9.69 -2.63
C LYS A 40 3.30 9.14 -2.57
N SER A 41 3.55 8.19 -1.67
CA SER A 41 4.88 7.63 -1.43
C SER A 41 5.36 6.68 -2.54
N ILE A 42 4.43 6.20 -3.37
CA ILE A 42 4.68 5.41 -4.56
C ILE A 42 4.30 6.27 -5.77
N SER A 43 5.26 6.46 -6.68
CA SER A 43 5.04 7.23 -7.91
C SER A 43 4.01 6.54 -8.80
N HIS A 44 3.11 7.32 -9.40
CA HIS A 44 2.11 6.83 -10.36
C HIS A 44 2.77 6.18 -11.59
N GLU A 45 3.99 6.59 -11.96
CA GLU A 45 4.76 5.99 -13.06
C GLU A 45 5.23 4.56 -12.76
N LYS A 46 5.26 4.18 -11.47
CA LYS A 46 5.75 2.87 -11.00
C LYS A 46 4.62 1.93 -10.58
N ALA A 47 3.38 2.41 -10.61
CA ALA A 47 2.21 1.66 -10.18
C ALA A 47 1.31 1.38 -11.39
N GLU A 48 0.74 0.19 -11.41
CA GLU A 48 -0.23 -0.20 -12.42
C GLU A 48 -1.50 -0.67 -11.72
N LEU A 49 -2.67 -0.47 -12.34
CA LEU A 49 -3.92 -1.03 -11.84
C LEU A 49 -3.80 -2.55 -11.67
N GLU A 50 -4.43 -3.07 -10.63
CA GLU A 50 -4.44 -4.49 -10.21
C GLU A 50 -3.06 -5.03 -9.76
N MET A 51 -2.03 -4.18 -9.68
CA MET A 51 -0.74 -4.54 -9.07
C MET A 51 -0.96 -4.84 -7.58
N ILE A 52 -0.30 -5.88 -7.08
CA ILE A 52 -0.37 -6.24 -5.67
C ILE A 52 0.92 -5.82 -4.97
N ILE A 53 0.77 -5.16 -3.83
CA ILE A 53 1.87 -4.69 -2.98
C ILE A 53 1.71 -5.35 -1.62
N THR A 54 2.76 -5.99 -1.13
CA THR A 54 2.82 -6.49 0.24
C THR A 54 3.83 -5.67 1.04
N GLY A 55 3.47 -5.33 2.27
CA GLY A 55 4.34 -4.54 3.14
C GLY A 55 3.55 -3.74 4.15
N CYS A 56 4.14 -2.64 4.61
CA CYS A 56 3.58 -1.79 5.65
C CYS A 56 3.45 -0.34 5.19
N PHE A 57 2.28 0.23 5.48
CA PHE A 57 2.02 1.65 5.38
C PHE A 57 1.79 2.24 6.77
N GLY A 58 2.31 3.44 6.97
CA GLY A 58 2.18 4.17 8.22
C GLY A 58 1.56 5.54 8.00
N LYS A 59 0.92 6.07 9.03
CA LYS A 59 0.34 7.40 9.05
C LYS A 59 0.88 8.15 10.26
N LYS A 60 1.43 9.34 10.01
CA LYS A 60 1.95 10.24 11.05
C LYS A 60 0.80 10.98 11.73
N LYS A 61 1.02 11.42 12.96
CA LYS A 61 0.08 12.24 13.72
C LYS A 61 -0.34 13.45 12.91
N HIS A 62 -1.65 13.68 12.81
CA HIS A 62 -2.26 14.79 12.05
C HIS A 62 -2.00 14.76 10.53
N ALA A 63 -1.39 13.72 9.97
CA ALA A 63 -1.29 13.56 8.53
C ALA A 63 -2.60 12.99 7.96
N PHE A 64 -2.94 13.39 6.74
CA PHE A 64 -4.08 12.81 6.01
C PHE A 64 -3.68 11.61 5.15
N LEU A 65 -2.41 11.56 4.75
CA LEU A 65 -1.88 10.58 3.80
C LEU A 65 -1.21 9.42 4.51
N TRP A 66 -1.34 8.24 3.91
CA TRP A 66 -0.57 7.08 4.29
C TRP A 66 0.76 7.09 3.52
N ASP A 67 1.83 6.79 4.21
CA ASP A 67 3.19 6.71 3.70
C ASP A 67 3.67 5.26 3.70
N LEU A 68 4.36 4.86 2.66
CA LEU A 68 5.05 3.58 2.64
C LEU A 68 6.15 3.56 3.72
N ALA A 69 6.03 2.62 4.66
CA ALA A 69 7.06 2.33 5.65
C ALA A 69 8.11 1.39 5.03
N PHE A 70 7.66 0.23 4.55
CA PHE A 70 8.46 -0.75 3.82
C PHE A 70 7.63 -1.63 2.88
N ILE A 71 8.32 -2.21 1.89
CA ILE A 71 7.77 -3.17 0.92
C ILE A 71 8.45 -4.52 1.15
N ASP A 72 7.64 -5.56 1.26
CA ASP A 72 8.10 -6.95 1.25
C ASP A 72 8.03 -7.56 -0.15
N GLY A 73 7.04 -7.15 -0.95
CA GLY A 73 6.85 -7.66 -2.30
C GLY A 73 6.03 -6.74 -3.20
N ILE A 74 6.36 -6.78 -4.48
CA ILE A 74 5.56 -6.18 -5.55
C ILE A 74 5.27 -7.29 -6.56
N HIS A 75 4.00 -7.50 -6.85
CA HIS A 75 3.56 -8.57 -7.72
C HIS A 75 2.75 -8.01 -8.89
N PRO A 76 2.85 -8.64 -10.07
CA PRO A 76 2.14 -8.17 -11.26
C PRO A 76 0.61 -8.32 -11.09
N LYS A 77 -0.10 -7.74 -12.05
CA LYS A 77 -1.56 -7.87 -12.19
C LYS A 77 -1.99 -9.32 -12.07
N ARG A 78 -3.14 -9.57 -11.44
CA ARG A 78 -3.74 -10.91 -11.24
C ARG A 78 -2.97 -11.84 -10.29
N ALA A 79 -1.86 -11.39 -9.70
CA ALA A 79 -1.13 -12.17 -8.69
C ALA A 79 -2.00 -12.53 -7.48
N PHE A 80 -3.04 -11.74 -7.18
CA PHE A 80 -4.01 -12.01 -6.12
C PHE A 80 -4.58 -13.44 -6.16
N LYS A 81 -4.77 -14.03 -7.34
CA LYS A 81 -5.27 -15.41 -7.50
C LYS A 81 -4.34 -16.48 -6.91
N TYR A 82 -3.09 -16.12 -6.66
CA TYR A 82 -2.04 -16.99 -6.15
C TYR A 82 -1.62 -16.60 -4.73
N ILE A 83 -2.24 -15.58 -4.14
CA ILE A 83 -1.96 -15.14 -2.77
C ILE A 83 -3.01 -15.73 -1.85
N GLN A 84 -2.57 -16.51 -0.88
CA GLN A 84 -3.44 -17.04 0.16
C GLN A 84 -3.43 -16.06 1.34
N LEU A 85 -4.55 -15.37 1.55
CA LEU A 85 -4.75 -14.56 2.74
C LEU A 85 -5.04 -15.51 3.91
N SER A 86 -4.24 -15.43 4.97
CA SER A 86 -4.56 -16.11 6.23
C SER A 86 -5.68 -15.35 6.94
N GLU A 87 -6.60 -16.10 7.55
CA GLU A 87 -7.64 -15.57 8.46
C GLU A 87 -7.04 -15.01 9.76
#